data_AF-A0A519ZZY7-F1
#
_entry.id   AF-A0A519ZZY7-F1
#
_cell.length_a   1.000
_cell.length_b   1.000
_cell.length_c   1.000
_cell.angle_alpha   90.00
_cell.angle_beta   90.00
_cell.angle_gamma   90.00
#
_symmetry.space_group_name_H-M   'P 1'
#
loop_
_entity.id
_entity.type
_entity.pdbx_description
1 polymer ?
#
loop_
_entity_poly.entity_id
_entity_poly.type
_entity_poly.pdbx_seq_one_letter_code
_entity_poly.pdbx_strand_id
1 'polypeptide(L)' 'KRYFESYFIGYKTQTQLIKLDIISDNEAHIEVEFTGEFPEGKLGGMFDLTFKDGKIAKAKADLR' A
#
# COMPACT_ATOMS: atom_id res chain seq x y z
N LYS A 1 0.02 -17.10 1.45
CA LYS A 1 0.96 -17.27 2.60
C LYS A 1 2.36 -16.80 2.25
N ARG A 2 3.08 -17.47 1.32
CA ARG A 2 4.47 -17.11 0.98
C ARG A 2 4.70 -15.65 0.55
N TYR A 3 3.79 -15.05 -0.23
CA TYR A 3 3.94 -13.66 -0.68
C TYR A 3 4.09 -12.68 0.49
N PHE A 4 3.19 -12.75 1.48
CA PHE A 4 3.23 -11.84 2.63
C PHE A 4 4.43 -12.11 3.54
N GLU A 5 4.76 -13.38 3.77
CA GLU A 5 5.90 -13.76 4.61
C GLU A 5 7.23 -13.29 3.99
N SER A 6 7.45 -13.52 2.70
CA SER A 6 8.69 -13.10 2.03
C SER A 6 8.80 -11.57 1.93
N TYR A 7 7.75 -10.89 1.45
CA TYR A 7 7.85 -9.45 1.16
C TYR A 7 7.81 -8.58 2.41
N PHE A 8 7.02 -8.94 3.42
CA PHE A 8 6.85 -8.08 4.60
C PHE A 8 7.73 -8.51 5.77
N ILE A 9 8.02 -9.81 5.94
CA ILE A 9 8.85 -10.29 7.05
C ILE A 9 10.30 -10.43 6.61
N GLY A 10 10.56 -11.06 5.45
CA GLY A 10 11.91 -11.31 4.96
C GLY A 10 12.71 -10.06 4.61
N TYR A 11 12.08 -9.08 3.96
CA TYR A 11 12.73 -7.83 3.58
C TYR A 11 12.67 -6.73 4.64
N LYS A 12 12.11 -6.99 5.83
CA LYS A 12 11.93 -5.97 6.89
C LYS A 12 11.27 -4.69 6.37
N THR A 13 10.28 -4.85 5.50
CA THR A 13 9.68 -3.74 4.76
C THR A 13 8.97 -2.77 5.70
N GLN A 14 9.31 -1.50 5.60
CA GLN A 14 8.62 -0.39 6.25
C GLN A 14 7.78 0.36 5.22
N THR A 15 6.65 0.92 5.65
CA THR A 15 5.75 1.68 4.79
C THR A 15 5.52 3.06 5.37
N GLN A 16 5.75 4.08 4.57
CA GLN A 16 5.47 5.47 4.91
C GLN A 16 4.28 5.96 4.07
N LEU A 17 3.29 6.56 4.72
CA LEU A 17 2.22 7.28 4.03
C LEU A 17 2.80 8.61 3.50
N ILE A 18 2.78 8.78 2.18
CA ILE A 18 3.27 10.00 1.52
C ILE A 18 2.11 10.95 1.26
N LYS A 19 0.98 10.43 0.79
CA LYS A 19 -0.19 11.22 0.46
C LYS A 19 -1.47 10.45 0.74
N LEU A 20 -2.49 11.17 1.20
CA LEU A 20 -3.85 10.69 1.32
C LEU A 20 -4.79 11.76 0.76
N ASP A 21 -5.50 11.40 -0.31
CA ASP A 21 -6.58 12.21 -0.87
C ASP A 21 -7.91 11.48 -0.63
N ILE A 22 -8.85 12.15 0.04
CA ILE A 22 -10.22 11.67 0.21
C ILE A 22 -11.00 12.13 -1.03
N ILE A 23 -11.37 11.18 -1.89
CA ILE A 23 -12.09 11.47 -3.14
C ILE A 23 -13.60 11.62 -2.85
N SER A 24 -14.13 10.76 -1.99
CA SER A 24 -15.52 10.81 -1.51
C SER A 24 -15.65 10.07 -0.17
N ASP A 25 -16.85 10.03 0.40
CA ASP A 25 -17.14 9.33 1.65
C ASP A 25 -16.71 7.86 1.66
N ASN A 26 -16.65 7.23 0.48
CA ASN A 26 -16.30 5.81 0.33
C ASN A 26 -15.08 5.57 -0.56
N GLU A 27 -14.34 6.61 -0.97
CA GLU A 27 -13.19 6.46 -1.86
C GLU A 27 -12.00 7.30 -1.42
N ALA A 28 -10.82 6.69 -1.43
CA ALA A 28 -9.57 7.37 -1.12
C ALA A 28 -8.45 6.93 -2.06
N HIS A 29 -7.58 7.87 -2.42
CA HIS A 29 -6.30 7.60 -3.07
C HIS A 29 -5.18 7.75 -2.05
N ILE A 30 -4.31 6.77 -1.96
CA ILE A 30 -3.11 6.84 -1.12
C ILE A 30 -1.86 6.61 -1.93
N GLU A 31 -0.86 7.43 -1.66
CA GLU A 31 0.52 7.22 -2.12
C GLU A 31 1.35 6.83 -0.91
N VAL A 32 2.15 5.77 -1.07
CA VAL A 32 3.03 5.27 -0.04
C VAL A 32 4.42 5.05 -0.61
N GLU A 33 5.38 5.03 0.30
CA GLU A 33 6.75 4.63 0.03
C GLU A 33 7.08 3.39 0.85
N PHE A 34 7.60 2.37 0.17
CA PHE A 34 8.15 1.18 0.79
C PHE A 34 9.66 1.29 0.86
N THR A 35 10.25 0.93 1.99
CA THR A 35 11.70 0.75 2.14
C THR A 35 11.99 -0.60 2.78
N GLY A 36 13.11 -1.23 2.44
CA GLY A 36 13.45 -2.54 2.99
C GLY A 36 14.73 -3.12 2.38
N GLU A 37 15.00 -4.38 2.71
CA GLU A 37 16.17 -5.14 2.27
C GLU A 37 15.93 -5.91 0.95
N PHE A 38 14.94 -5.50 0.15
CA PHE A 38 14.75 -6.00 -1.21
C PHE A 38 15.75 -5.33 -2.19
N PRO A 39 16.04 -5.92 -3.37
CA PRO A 39 17.10 -5.44 -4.26
C PRO A 39 16.99 -3.95 -4.65
N GLU A 40 15.78 -3.44 -4.81
CA GLU A 40 15.52 -2.04 -5.16
C GLU A 40 15.70 -1.09 -3.97
N GLY A 41 15.63 -1.59 -2.73
CA GLY A 41 15.78 -0.86 -1.47
C GLY A 41 14.64 0.11 -1.13
N LYS A 42 14.01 0.71 -2.15
CA LYS A 42 12.89 1.65 -2.05
C LYS A 42 11.96 1.49 -3.26
N LEU A 43 10.65 1.58 -3.02
CA LEU A 43 9.61 1.42 -4.05
C LEU A 43 8.43 2.35 -3.76
N GLY A 44 7.83 2.91 -4.80
CA GLY A 44 6.59 3.67 -4.69
C GLY A 44 5.37 2.76 -4.79
N GLY A 45 4.30 3.11 -4.07
CA GLY A 45 3.02 2.43 -4.14
C GLY A 45 1.86 3.41 -4.23
N MET A 46 0.89 3.09 -5.08
CA MET A 46 -0.38 3.80 -5.16
C MET A 46 -1.52 2.83 -4.88
N PHE A 47 -2.49 3.26 -4.07
CA PHE A 47 -3.71 2.50 -3.85
C PHE A 47 -4.95 3.36 -4.03
N ASP A 48 -5.88 2.89 -4.86
CA ASP A 48 -7.25 3.37 -4.90
C ASP A 48 -8.10 2.43 -4.04
N LEU A 49 -8.63 2.97 -2.94
CA LEU A 49 -9.44 2.23 -1.98
C LEU A 49 -10.91 2.60 -2.12
N THR A 50 -11.79 1.60 -2.12
CA THR A 50 -13.22 1.77 -1.96
C THR A 50 -13.68 1.14 -0.65
N PHE A 51 -14.48 1.85 0.12
CA PHE A 51 -15.00 1.43 1.41
C PHE A 51 -16.48 1.05 1.33
N LYS A 52 -16.88 0.09 2.17
CA LYS A 52 -18.28 -0.28 2.41
C LYS A 52 -18.42 -0.74 3.85
N ASP A 53 -19.41 -0.22 4.57
CA ASP A 53 -19.69 -0.59 5.97
C ASP A 53 -18.46 -0.45 6.89
N GLY A 54 -17.66 0.61 6.69
CA GLY A 54 -16.45 0.91 7.45
C GLY A 54 -15.26 -0.02 7.17
N LYS A 55 -15.33 -0.86 6.12
CA LYS A 55 -14.28 -1.79 5.72
C LYS A 55 -13.81 -1.50 4.30
N ILE A 56 -12.58 -1.87 3.97
CA ILE A 56 -12.10 -1.84 2.58
C ILE A 56 -12.85 -2.92 1.80
N ALA A 57 -13.65 -2.48 0.82
CA ALA A 57 -14.38 -3.36 -0.09
C ALA A 57 -13.55 -3.69 -1.34
N LYS A 58 -12.73 -2.74 -1.81
CA LYS A 58 -11.81 -2.91 -2.93
C LYS A 58 -10.52 -2.14 -2.68
N ALA A 59 -9.41 -2.71 -3.13
CA ALA A 59 -8.12 -2.06 -3.18
C ALA A 59 -7.49 -2.35 -4.55
N LYS A 60 -7.33 -1.31 -5.37
CA LYS A 60 -6.55 -1.39 -6.60
C LYS A 60 -5.16 -0.85 -6.28
N ALA A 61 -4.13 -1.66 -6.52
CA ALA A 61 -2.74 -1.29 -6.24
C ALA A 61 -1.93 -1.19 -7.53
N ASP A 62 -1.03 -0.22 -7.58
CA ASP A 62 0.01 -0.08 -8.60
C ASP A 62 1.34 0.18 -7.89
N LEU A 63 2.38 -0.57 -8.28
CA LEU A 63 3.72 -0.48 -7.71
C LEU A 63 4.66 0.09 -8.77
N ARG A 64 5.50 1.04 -8.39
CA ARG A 64 6.40 1.76 -9.30
C ARG A 64 7.83 1.80 -8.78
#